data_AF-Q6T7J3-F1
#
_entry.id   AF-Q6T7J3-F1
#
_cell.length_a   1.000
_cell.length_b   1.000
_cell.length_c   1.000
_cell.angle_alpha   90.00
_cell.angle_beta   90.00
_cell.angle_gamma   90.00
#
_symmetry.space_group_name_H-M   'P 1'
#
loop_
_entity.id
_entity.type
_entity.pdbx_description
1 polymer ?
#
loop_
_entity_poly.entity_id
_entity_poly.type
_entity_poly.pdbx_seq_one_letter_code
_entity_poly.pdbx_strand_id
1 'polypeptide(L)' 'PHKCTFEGCCKAYSRLENLKTHLRSHTGEKPYTCEYPGCAKAFSNASDRAKHQNRTHSNEKPYVCK' A
#
# COMPACT_ATOMS: atom_id res chain seq x y z
N PRO A 1 10.71 -7.46 -17.27
CA PRO A 1 10.91 -7.20 -15.82
C PRO A 1 11.10 -5.70 -15.59
N HIS A 2 10.32 -5.11 -14.68
CA HIS A 2 10.32 -3.68 -14.40
C HIS A 2 11.28 -3.38 -13.25
N LYS A 3 12.44 -2.78 -13.55
CA LYS A 3 13.51 -2.49 -12.59
C LYS A 3 13.31 -1.12 -11.94
N CYS A 4 13.70 -0.99 -10.68
CA CYS A 4 13.79 0.30 -10.01
C CYS A 4 14.90 1.14 -10.65
N THR A 5 14.66 2.44 -10.74
CA THR A 5 15.58 3.43 -11.33
C THR A 5 16.31 4.27 -10.28
N PHE A 6 16.04 4.04 -8.99
CA PHE A 6 16.73 4.74 -7.91
C PHE A 6 18.14 4.17 -7.72
N GLU A 7 19.11 5.07 -7.61
CA GLU A 7 20.50 4.74 -7.30
C GLU A 7 20.58 3.90 -6.00
N GLY A 8 21.28 2.77 -6.08
CA GLY A 8 21.40 1.80 -4.98
C GLY A 8 20.20 0.88 -4.76
N CYS A 9 19.13 0.97 -5.57
CA CYS A 9 17.98 0.07 -5.48
C CYS A 9 17.98 -1.00 -6.58
N CYS A 10 18.33 -2.25 -6.22
CA CYS A 10 18.39 -3.38 -7.15
C CYS A 10 17.05 -4.14 -7.29
N LYS A 11 15.92 -3.55 -6.89
CA LYS A 11 14.61 -4.26 -6.94
C LYS A 11 14.05 -4.31 -8.36
N ALA A 12 13.43 -5.45 -8.68
CA ALA A 12 12.74 -5.65 -9.94
C ALA A 12 11.40 -6.36 -9.72
N TYR A 13 10.42 -6.02 -10.54
CA TYR A 13 9.04 -6.50 -10.42
C TYR A 13 8.56 -7.11 -11.74
N SER A 14 7.73 -8.14 -11.66
CA SER A 14 7.10 -8.76 -12.83
C SER A 14 6.02 -7.87 -13.46
N ARG A 15 5.42 -6.97 -12.67
CA ARG A 15 4.34 -6.06 -13.11
C ARG A 15 4.72 -4.60 -12.88
N LEU A 16 4.33 -3.73 -13.81
CA LEU A 16 4.58 -2.29 -13.73
C LEU A 16 3.93 -1.65 -12.50
N GLU A 17 2.71 -2.08 -12.16
CA GLU A 17 1.96 -1.52 -11.01
C GLU A 17 2.70 -1.73 -9.68
N ASN A 18 3.39 -2.86 -9.55
CA ASN A 18 4.20 -3.18 -8.39
C ASN A 18 5.46 -2.30 -8.33
N LEU A 19 6.09 -2.05 -9.49
CA LEU A 19 7.19 -1.10 -9.57
C LEU A 19 6.73 0.31 -9.19
N LYS A 20 5.62 0.81 -9.77
CA LYS A 20 5.07 2.14 -9.44
C LYS A 20 4.79 2.28 -7.95
N THR A 21 4.17 1.27 -7.36
CA THR A 21 3.91 1.23 -5.92
C THR A 21 5.22 1.24 -5.11
N HIS A 22 6.24 0.52 -5.56
CA HIS A 22 7.55 0.55 -4.93
C HIS A 22 8.24 1.92 -5.05
N LEU A 23 8.15 2.61 -6.18
CA LEU A 23 8.75 3.94 -6.34
C LEU A 23 8.22 4.94 -5.30
N ARG A 24 6.97 4.78 -4.86
CA ARG A 24 6.40 5.57 -3.77
C ARG A 24 7.12 5.38 -2.43
N SER A 25 7.83 4.27 -2.21
CA SER A 25 8.67 4.10 -1.01
C SER A 25 9.94 4.95 -1.04
N HIS A 26 10.37 5.38 -2.23
CA HIS A 26 11.51 6.28 -2.38
C HIS A 26 11.07 7.75 -2.30
N THR A 27 9.94 8.09 -2.92
CA THR A 27 9.42 9.47 -2.91
C THR A 27 8.65 9.82 -1.63
N GLY A 28 8.26 8.82 -0.83
CA GLY A 28 7.42 9.00 0.35
C GLY A 28 5.94 9.28 0.02
N GLU A 29 5.56 9.20 -1.26
CA GLU A 29 4.19 9.47 -1.70
C GLU A 29 3.22 8.43 -1.12
N LYS A 30 2.12 8.91 -0.54
CA LYS A 30 1.08 8.08 0.07
C LYS A 30 -0.30 8.56 -0.40
N PRO A 31 -0.68 8.25 -1.65
CA PRO A 31 -1.91 8.77 -2.22
C PRO A 31 -3.17 8.12 -1.64
N TYR A 32 -3.04 7.02 -0.89
CA TYR A 32 -4.17 6.31 -0.31
C TYR A 32 -4.35 6.69 1.16
N THR A 33 -5.12 7.74 1.41
CA THR A 33 -5.49 8.18 2.77
C THR A 33 -6.66 7.38 3.32
N CYS A 34 -6.65 7.12 4.63
CA CYS A 34 -7.79 6.56 5.32
C CYS A 34 -8.93 7.59 5.31
N GLU A 35 -10.13 7.16 4.94
CA GLU A 35 -11.32 8.02 4.87
C GLU A 35 -12.11 8.03 6.19
N TYR A 36 -11.64 7.30 7.20
CA TYR A 36 -12.31 7.23 8.49
C TYR A 36 -12.13 8.55 9.27
N PRO A 37 -13.22 9.17 9.75
CA PRO A 37 -13.15 10.43 10.50
C PRO A 37 -12.19 10.33 11.70
N GLY A 38 -11.25 11.27 11.80
CA GLY A 38 -10.24 11.27 12.87
C GLY A 38 -9.04 10.34 12.64
N CYS A 39 -8.99 9.58 11.53
CA CYS A 39 -7.83 8.78 11.15
C CYS A 39 -7.01 9.46 10.06
N ALA A 40 -5.80 9.89 10.37
CA ALA A 40 -4.89 10.56 9.43
C ALA A 40 -3.87 9.59 8.77
N LYS A 41 -4.11 8.27 8.80
CA LYS A 41 -3.18 7.30 8.21
C LYS A 41 -3.23 7.33 6.68
N ALA A 42 -2.06 7.31 6.05
CA ALA A 42 -1.91 7.23 4.60
C ALA A 42 -0.99 6.08 4.19
N PHE A 43 -1.23 5.51 3.01
CA PHE A 43 -0.57 4.31 2.50
C PHE A 43 -0.08 4.52 1.07
N SER A 44 0.97 3.78 0.70
CA SER A 44 1.55 3.81 -0.65
C SER A 44 0.81 2.92 -1.66
N ASN A 45 -0.11 2.06 -1.20
CA ASN A 45 -0.99 1.27 -2.07
C ASN A 45 -2.39 1.08 -1.48
N ALA A 46 -3.34 0.78 -2.37
CA ALA A 46 -4.76 0.60 -2.02
C ALA A 46 -5.01 -0.63 -1.16
N SER A 47 -4.26 -1.73 -1.37
CA SER A 47 -4.45 -2.98 -0.62
C SER A 47 -4.17 -2.78 0.86
N ASP A 48 -3.10 -2.06 1.20
CA ASP A 48 -2.71 -1.81 2.57
C ASP A 48 -3.67 -0.85 3.27
N ARG A 49 -4.17 0.19 2.55
CA ARG A 49 -5.26 1.04 3.05
C ARG A 49 -6.51 0.21 3.35
N ALA A 50 -6.94 -0.65 2.43
CA ALA A 50 -8.13 -1.47 2.60
C ALA A 50 -7.98 -2.45 3.78
N LYS A 51 -6.82 -3.11 3.92
CA LYS A 51 -6.52 -3.94 5.09
C LYS A 51 -6.58 -3.15 6.39
N HIS A 52 -6.03 -1.94 6.43
CA HIS A 52 -6.11 -1.08 7.60
C HIS A 52 -7.56 -0.72 7.93
N GLN A 53 -8.34 -0.29 6.93
CA GLN A 53 -9.75 0.03 7.11
C GLN A 53 -10.52 -1.17 7.68
N ASN A 54 -10.35 -2.35 7.09
CA ASN A 54 -11.06 -3.55 7.50
C ASN A 54 -10.64 -4.10 8.87
N ARG A 55 -9.40 -3.85 9.30
CA ARG A 55 -8.88 -4.37 10.59
C ARG A 55 -9.02 -3.40 11.74
N THR A 56 -9.03 -2.10 11.46
CA THR A 56 -8.98 -1.05 12.49
C THR A 56 -10.32 -0.34 12.64
N HIS A 57 -11.09 -0.22 11.55
CA HIS A 57 -12.32 0.57 11.55
C HIS A 57 -13.57 -0.28 11.29
N SER A 58 -13.44 -1.34 10.49
CA SER A 58 -14.48 -2.36 10.38
C SER A 58 -14.28 -3.42 11.46
N ASN A 59 -15.32 -3.74 12.23
CA ASN A 59 -15.36 -4.93 13.06
C ASN A 59 -15.63 -6.21 12.24
N GLU A 60 -15.66 -6.12 10.91
CA GLU A 60 -15.72 -7.29 10.05
C GLU A 60 -14.40 -8.06 10.12
N LYS A 61 -14.40 -9.16 10.88
CA LYS A 61 -13.42 -10.23 10.71
C LYS A 61 -13.66 -10.84 9.32
N PRO A 62 -12.81 -10.59 8.30
CA PRO A 62 -13.07 -11.10 6.96
C PRO A 62 -12.86 -12.61 6.86
N TYR A 63 -12.14 -13.16 7.84
CA TYR A 63 -11.79 -14.57 7.92
C TYR A 63 -12.56 -15.19 9.06
N VAL A 64 -13.57 -15.98 8.69
CA VAL A 64 -14.28 -16.88 9.60
C VAL A 64 -13.69 -18.26 9.35
N CYS A 65 -13.21 -18.92 10.41
CA CYS A 65 -12.77 -20.31 10.32
C CYS A 65 -14.01 -21.18 10.03
N LYS A 66 -13.90 -22.09 9.06
CA LYS A 66 -14.84 -23.21 8.92
C LYS A 66 -14.36 -24.39 9.74
#